data_AF-A0A7S1D904-F1
#
_entry.id   AF-A0A7S1D904-F1
#
_cell.length_a   1.000
_cell.length_b   1.000
_cell.length_c   1.000
_cell.angle_alpha   90.00
_cell.angle_beta   90.00
_cell.angle_gamma   90.00
#
_symmetry.space_group_name_H-M   'P 1'
#
loop_
_entity.id
_entity.type
_entity.pdbx_description
1 polymer ?
#
loop_
_entity_poly.entity_id
_entity_poly.type
_entity_poly.pdbx_seq_one_letter_code
_entity_poly.pdbx_strand_id
1 'polypeptide(L)'
;GYQKDKKRGGDDAAADGTNYAVDELKRFTTWLSEREEEPFTAVVDGPNVGYFGHSTLRYSQIKLVVDKLEAMNERPLVVMLEKYTRTNFWGSKEHQQLAKRDMEVIQNLTNSGQFYVVKPTCLDDFYWMIASVVNQTNAPKEGEWVVDAGNEEGRYPGLRPIVISNDQMRDHKEALLGRRAFRRWRGSHIVNFNFPGFYADEWEERPVEFCAADFFSREIQGNPSASNGGLAWHFPVSGWDQNERLCIRIPL
;
A
#
# COMPACT_ATOMS: atom_id res chain seq x y z
N GLY A 1 -19.39 42.25 -42.41
CA GLY A 1 -18.27 41.48 -41.84
C GLY A 1 -18.65 41.03 -40.45
N TYR A 2 -18.58 39.73 -40.19
CA TYR A 2 -18.45 39.12 -38.85
C TYR A 2 -18.14 37.63 -39.10
N GLN A 3 -16.86 37.28 -39.15
CA GLN A 3 -16.41 35.88 -39.09
C GLN A 3 -16.25 35.51 -37.61
N LYS A 4 -16.89 34.42 -37.20
CA LYS A 4 -16.71 33.80 -35.89
C LYS A 4 -15.44 32.97 -35.92
N ASP A 5 -14.43 33.39 -35.17
CA ASP A 5 -13.29 32.54 -34.84
C ASP A 5 -13.74 31.40 -33.91
N LYS A 6 -13.71 30.18 -34.44
CA LYS A 6 -13.75 28.95 -33.64
C LYS A 6 -12.37 28.77 -32.99
N LYS A 7 -12.27 29.02 -31.69
CA LYS A 7 -11.17 28.49 -30.86
C LYS A 7 -11.21 26.97 -30.89
N ARG A 8 -10.29 26.36 -31.66
CA ARG A 8 -9.77 25.00 -31.45
C ARG A 8 -8.69 25.12 -30.36
N GLY A 9 -8.86 24.44 -29.24
CA GLY A 9 -7.90 24.48 -28.14
C GLY A 9 -8.40 23.73 -26.91
N GLY A 10 -8.88 22.50 -27.12
CA GLY A 10 -9.43 21.66 -26.05
C GLY A 10 -8.84 20.25 -25.98
N ASP A 11 -8.33 19.71 -27.09
CA ASP A 11 -7.99 18.28 -27.16
C ASP A 11 -6.49 17.98 -26.96
N ASP A 12 -5.59 18.94 -27.22
CA ASP A 12 -4.14 18.69 -27.18
C ASP A 12 -3.55 18.66 -25.76
N ALA A 13 -4.19 19.31 -24.79
CA ALA A 13 -3.67 19.39 -23.40
C ALA A 13 -3.92 18.11 -22.58
N ALA A 14 -4.97 17.34 -22.90
CA ALA A 14 -5.28 16.08 -22.20
C ALA A 14 -4.37 14.93 -22.64
N ALA A 15 -3.91 14.95 -23.90
CA ALA A 15 -2.96 13.97 -24.43
C ALA A 15 -1.56 14.15 -23.80
N ASP A 16 -1.12 15.40 -23.60
CA ASP A 16 0.18 15.73 -23.00
C ASP A 16 0.27 15.33 -21.52
N GLY A 17 -0.78 15.58 -20.74
CA GLY A 17 -0.85 15.18 -19.32
C GLY A 17 -0.91 13.67 -19.09
N THR A 18 -1.53 12.91 -20.00
CA THR A 18 -1.57 11.44 -19.92
C THR A 18 -0.18 10.85 -20.19
N ASN A 19 0.56 11.42 -21.14
CA ASN A 19 1.91 10.98 -21.44
C ASN A 19 2.87 11.26 -20.28
N TYR A 20 2.72 12.42 -19.62
CA TYR A 20 3.51 12.78 -18.43
C TYR A 20 3.35 11.78 -17.28
N ALA A 21 2.12 11.48 -16.87
CA ALA A 21 1.88 10.56 -15.75
C ALA A 21 2.39 9.14 -16.04
N VAL A 22 2.24 8.68 -17.29
CA VAL A 22 2.79 7.40 -17.76
C VAL A 22 4.31 7.40 -17.71
N ASP A 23 4.96 8.49 -18.13
CA ASP A 23 6.42 8.59 -18.13
C ASP A 23 7.01 8.67 -16.72
N GLU A 24 6.37 9.38 -15.77
CA GLU A 24 6.77 9.35 -14.37
C GLU A 24 6.62 7.95 -13.76
N LEU A 25 5.54 7.23 -14.10
CA LEU A 25 5.35 5.86 -13.63
C LEU A 25 6.42 4.91 -14.21
N LYS A 26 6.80 5.08 -15.49
CA LYS A 26 7.92 4.33 -16.07
C LYS A 26 9.22 4.64 -15.34
N ARG A 27 9.52 5.91 -15.06
CA ARG A 27 10.73 6.29 -14.30
C ARG A 27 10.75 5.65 -12.92
N PHE A 28 9.60 5.58 -12.24
CA PHE A 28 9.49 4.86 -10.98
C PHE A 28 9.78 3.36 -11.13
N THR A 29 9.22 2.71 -12.15
CA THR A 29 9.44 1.28 -12.38
C THR A 29 10.90 0.97 -12.71
N THR A 30 11.54 1.81 -13.52
CA THR A 30 12.97 1.71 -13.84
C THR A 30 13.80 1.90 -12.58
N TRP A 31 13.52 2.96 -11.81
CA TRP A 31 14.20 3.23 -10.55
C TRP A 31 14.10 2.04 -9.59
N LEU A 32 12.93 1.41 -9.45
CA LEU A 32 12.77 0.20 -8.63
C LEU A 32 13.60 -0.97 -9.16
N SER A 33 13.61 -1.21 -10.47
CA SER A 33 14.31 -2.38 -11.06
C SER A 33 15.83 -2.26 -11.06
N GLU A 34 16.36 -1.05 -11.06
CA GLU A 34 17.80 -0.76 -11.15
C GLU A 34 18.46 -0.55 -9.77
N ARG A 35 17.71 -0.73 -8.67
CA ARG A 35 18.26 -0.61 -7.31
C ARG A 35 19.36 -1.65 -7.08
N GLU A 36 20.45 -1.20 -6.48
CA GLU A 36 21.55 -2.05 -6.01
C GLU A 36 21.31 -2.51 -4.56
N GLU A 37 20.50 -1.77 -3.81
CA GLU A 37 20.13 -2.09 -2.44
C GLU A 37 19.16 -3.28 -2.38
N GLU A 38 18.94 -3.79 -1.17
CA GLU A 38 17.99 -4.87 -0.96
C GLU A 38 16.55 -4.47 -1.34
N PRO A 39 15.75 -5.39 -1.89
CA PRO A 39 14.34 -5.16 -2.19
C PRO A 39 13.57 -4.68 -0.97
N PHE A 40 12.69 -3.72 -1.15
CA PHE A 40 11.70 -3.39 -0.12
C PHE A 40 10.78 -4.58 0.11
N THR A 41 10.52 -4.84 1.38
CA THR A 41 9.61 -5.91 1.83
C THR A 41 8.29 -5.34 2.34
N ALA A 42 8.21 -4.03 2.53
CA ALA A 42 6.96 -3.34 2.80
C ALA A 42 6.87 -2.05 1.98
N VAL A 43 5.67 -1.74 1.52
CA VAL A 43 5.33 -0.47 0.86
C VAL A 43 4.29 0.21 1.72
N VAL A 44 4.50 1.48 2.06
CA VAL A 44 3.63 2.26 2.93
C VAL A 44 2.93 3.33 2.08
N ASP A 45 1.60 3.29 2.08
CA ASP A 45 0.75 4.35 1.54
C ASP A 45 0.80 5.55 2.50
N GLY A 46 1.74 6.46 2.24
CA GLY A 46 2.09 7.56 3.13
C GLY A 46 0.89 8.46 3.49
N PRO A 47 0.12 8.95 2.50
CA PRO A 47 -1.08 9.73 2.77
C PRO A 47 -2.13 8.96 3.56
N ASN A 48 -2.41 7.70 3.22
CA ASN A 48 -3.42 6.91 3.94
C ASN A 48 -3.05 6.71 5.41
N VAL A 49 -1.78 6.39 5.69
CA VAL A 49 -1.25 6.28 7.06
C VAL A 49 -1.31 7.62 7.79
N GLY A 50 -0.80 8.69 7.18
CA GLY A 50 -0.70 9.99 7.84
C GLY A 50 -2.04 10.68 8.07
N TYR A 51 -3.10 10.37 7.33
CA TYR A 51 -4.45 10.91 7.56
C TYR A 51 -5.34 10.01 8.42
N PHE A 52 -4.85 8.84 8.84
CA PHE A 52 -5.70 7.88 9.52
C PHE A 52 -6.27 8.43 10.84
N GLY A 53 -7.58 8.66 10.88
CA GLY A 53 -8.27 9.23 12.05
C GLY A 53 -8.12 10.74 12.23
N HIS A 54 -7.51 11.47 11.28
CA HIS A 54 -7.19 12.89 11.42
C HIS A 54 -7.54 13.71 10.17
N SER A 55 -7.85 15.00 10.35
CA SER A 55 -8.07 15.95 9.25
C SER A 55 -6.78 16.52 8.66
N THR A 56 -5.70 16.47 9.43
CA THR A 56 -4.35 16.94 9.10
C THR A 56 -3.42 15.75 8.95
N LEU A 57 -2.42 15.87 8.10
CA LEU A 57 -1.42 14.82 7.89
C LEU A 57 -0.47 14.73 9.10
N ARG A 58 -0.30 13.53 9.66
CA ARG A 58 0.54 13.27 10.84
C ARG A 58 1.75 12.42 10.45
N TYR A 59 2.94 13.03 10.43
CA TYR A 59 4.19 12.31 10.13
C TYR A 59 4.60 11.39 11.27
N SER A 60 4.15 11.66 12.49
CA SER A 60 4.30 10.75 13.63
C SER A 60 3.66 9.38 13.36
N GLN A 61 2.50 9.31 12.72
CA GLN A 61 1.85 8.05 12.34
C GLN A 61 2.68 7.27 11.30
N ILE A 62 3.22 7.98 10.31
CA ILE A 62 4.11 7.38 9.29
C ILE A 62 5.36 6.83 9.96
N LYS A 63 5.97 7.61 10.86
CA LYS A 63 7.14 7.19 11.63
C LYS A 63 6.86 5.93 12.44
N LEU A 64 5.75 5.88 13.18
CA LEU A 64 5.37 4.71 13.98
C LEU A 64 5.21 3.44 13.13
N VAL A 65 4.61 3.56 11.94
CA VAL A 65 4.48 2.43 11.01
C VAL A 65 5.85 1.98 10.51
N VAL A 66 6.71 2.91 10.09
CA VAL A 66 8.06 2.60 9.62
C VAL A 66 8.89 1.94 10.72
N ASP A 67 8.95 2.54 11.92
CA ASP A 67 9.71 2.00 13.05
C ASP A 67 9.23 0.58 13.40
N LYS A 68 7.91 0.35 13.38
CA LYS A 68 7.34 -0.98 13.65
C LYS A 68 7.75 -2.01 12.59
N LEU A 69 7.72 -1.63 11.31
CA LEU A 69 8.15 -2.49 10.21
C LEU A 69 9.64 -2.83 10.31
N GLU A 70 10.48 -1.84 10.58
CA GLU A 70 11.92 -2.05 10.78
C GLU A 70 12.21 -2.95 11.99
N ALA A 71 11.49 -2.76 13.10
CA ALA A 71 11.57 -3.64 14.27
C ALA A 71 11.14 -5.09 13.98
N MET A 72 10.35 -5.29 12.92
CA MET A 72 9.97 -6.60 12.37
C MET A 72 10.92 -7.04 11.26
N ASN A 73 12.12 -6.45 11.11
CA ASN A 73 13.07 -6.80 10.06
C ASN A 73 12.51 -6.63 8.63
N GLU A 74 11.55 -5.70 8.45
CA GLU A 74 11.08 -5.29 7.13
C GLU A 74 11.85 -4.07 6.63
N ARG A 75 11.93 -3.93 5.32
CA ARG A 75 12.53 -2.79 4.61
C ARG A 75 11.41 -1.96 3.97
N PRO A 76 10.93 -0.89 4.62
CA PRO A 76 9.79 -0.12 4.14
C PRO A 76 10.17 0.89 3.06
N LEU A 77 9.30 1.05 2.07
CA LEU A 77 9.26 2.16 1.13
C LEU A 77 7.99 2.99 1.38
N VAL A 78 8.14 4.23 1.81
CA VAL A 78 7.03 5.19 1.92
C VAL A 78 6.82 5.89 0.59
N VAL A 79 5.62 5.71 0.02
CA VAL A 79 5.19 6.42 -1.20
C VAL A 79 4.38 7.65 -0.78
N MET A 80 4.78 8.83 -1.25
CA MET A 80 4.19 10.10 -0.83
C MET A 80 4.02 11.07 -1.99
N LEU A 81 2.88 11.76 -2.06
CA LEU A 81 2.67 12.85 -3.04
C LEU A 81 3.59 14.05 -2.74
N GLU A 82 4.15 14.66 -3.78
CA GLU A 82 5.07 15.80 -3.68
C GLU A 82 4.49 16.98 -2.89
N LYS A 83 3.18 17.22 -2.95
CA LYS A 83 2.57 18.31 -2.17
C LYS A 83 2.77 18.13 -0.65
N TYR A 84 2.85 16.90 -0.16
CA TYR A 84 3.08 16.56 1.23
C TYR A 84 4.57 16.52 1.60
N THR A 85 5.47 17.03 0.76
CA THR A 85 6.88 17.25 1.13
C THR A 85 7.19 18.73 1.33
N ARG A 86 6.23 19.60 1.05
CA ARG A 86 6.35 21.06 1.15
C ARG A 86 6.10 21.51 2.57
N THR A 87 6.79 22.56 3.00
CA THR A 87 6.59 23.16 4.32
C THR A 87 5.19 23.73 4.53
N ASN A 88 4.52 24.12 3.45
CA ASN A 88 3.17 24.67 3.45
C ASN A 88 2.38 24.06 2.29
N PHE A 89 1.19 23.52 2.58
CA PHE A 89 0.31 22.96 1.56
C PHE A 89 -1.15 22.97 2.00
N TRP A 90 -2.04 22.79 1.03
CA TRP A 90 -3.44 22.50 1.29
C TRP A 90 -3.62 21.00 1.58
N GLY A 91 -4.01 20.67 2.81
CA GLY A 91 -4.30 19.31 3.26
C GLY A 91 -5.68 18.82 2.80
N SER A 92 -6.24 17.84 3.50
CA SER A 92 -7.58 17.32 3.17
C SER A 92 -8.68 18.38 3.33
N LYS A 93 -8.64 19.15 4.43
CA LYS A 93 -9.69 20.12 4.78
C LYS A 93 -9.19 21.54 5.00
N GLU A 94 -7.91 21.71 5.30
CA GLU A 94 -7.35 22.98 5.74
C GLU A 94 -5.90 23.15 5.27
N HIS A 95 -5.40 24.38 5.36
CA HIS A 95 -3.99 24.67 5.10
C HIS A 95 -3.14 24.14 6.27
N GLN A 96 -2.10 23.39 5.93
CA GLN A 96 -1.19 22.80 6.90
C GLN A 96 0.22 23.35 6.70
N GLN A 97 0.84 23.74 7.82
CA GLN A 97 2.25 24.08 7.90
C GLN A 97 2.97 22.98 8.67
N LEU A 98 4.06 22.47 8.11
CA LEU A 98 4.86 21.42 8.74
C LEU A 98 5.74 21.97 9.86
N ALA A 99 5.75 21.27 10.99
CA ALA A 99 6.67 21.54 12.07
C ALA A 99 8.07 21.01 11.75
N LYS A 100 9.07 21.43 12.53
CA LYS A 100 10.45 20.95 12.36
C LYS A 100 10.56 19.43 12.45
N ARG A 101 9.83 18.80 13.39
CA ARG A 101 9.83 17.33 13.57
C ARG A 101 9.24 16.60 12.36
N ASP A 102 8.22 17.15 11.72
CA ASP A 102 7.65 16.58 10.48
C ASP A 102 8.70 16.56 9.36
N MET A 103 9.40 17.68 9.19
CA MET A 103 10.48 17.80 8.21
C MET A 103 11.65 16.86 8.52
N GLU A 104 11.97 16.65 9.80
CA GLU A 104 12.99 15.69 10.23
C GLU A 104 12.61 14.24 9.83
N VAL A 105 11.34 13.85 9.94
CA VAL A 105 10.87 12.53 9.46
C VAL A 105 11.07 12.40 7.94
N ILE A 106 10.64 13.39 7.15
CA ILE A 106 10.82 13.38 5.69
C ILE A 106 12.30 13.25 5.33
N GLN A 107 13.16 14.05 5.98
CA GLN A 107 14.59 14.06 5.70
C GLN A 107 15.25 12.72 6.05
N ASN A 108 14.89 12.12 7.18
CA ASN A 108 15.44 10.83 7.60
C ASN A 108 15.06 9.73 6.60
N LEU A 109 13.77 9.61 6.24
CA LEU A 109 13.32 8.63 5.26
C LEU A 109 13.98 8.83 3.88
N THR A 110 14.16 10.09 3.47
CA THR A 110 14.84 10.43 2.21
C THR A 110 16.31 9.99 2.24
N ASN A 111 17.02 10.30 3.32
CA ASN A 111 18.44 9.96 3.49
C ASN A 111 18.67 8.44 3.54
N SER A 112 17.71 7.69 4.10
CA SER A 112 17.75 6.23 4.16
C SER A 112 17.30 5.55 2.85
N GLY A 113 16.90 6.31 1.83
CA GLY A 113 16.39 5.75 0.57
C GLY A 113 15.01 5.09 0.69
N GLN A 114 14.26 5.37 1.77
CA GLN A 114 12.97 4.77 2.10
C GLN A 114 11.78 5.65 1.69
N PHE A 115 12.02 6.75 0.96
CA PHE A 115 10.99 7.73 0.63
C PHE A 115 10.93 7.98 -0.88
N TYR A 116 9.81 7.65 -1.50
CA TYR A 116 9.56 7.96 -2.91
C TYR A 116 8.52 9.06 -3.08
N VAL A 117 8.89 10.09 -3.83
CA VAL A 117 8.04 11.27 -4.06
C VAL A 117 7.32 11.17 -5.39
N VAL A 118 6.01 10.97 -5.33
CA VAL A 118 5.11 10.94 -6.49
C VAL A 118 4.88 12.36 -6.99
N LYS A 119 5.13 12.58 -8.28
CA LYS A 119 5.00 13.90 -8.91
C LYS A 119 3.56 14.41 -8.95
N PRO A 120 3.34 15.74 -9.01
CA PRO A 120 2.01 16.31 -9.20
C PRO A 120 1.32 15.70 -10.41
N THR A 121 -0.02 15.71 -10.41
CA THR A 121 -0.89 15.12 -11.46
C THR A 121 -0.83 13.60 -11.62
N CYS A 122 0.08 12.91 -10.92
CA CYS A 122 0.08 11.46 -10.79
C CYS A 122 -0.80 11.00 -9.62
N LEU A 123 -1.42 9.84 -9.76
CA LEU A 123 -2.11 9.16 -8.66
C LEU A 123 -1.12 8.23 -7.96
N ASP A 124 -0.97 8.41 -6.66
CA ASP A 124 -0.10 7.62 -5.78
C ASP A 124 -0.51 6.13 -5.72
N ASP A 125 -1.79 5.82 -5.93
CA ASP A 125 -2.31 4.45 -6.02
C ASP A 125 -1.51 3.55 -6.96
N PHE A 126 -1.16 4.06 -8.13
CA PHE A 126 -0.38 3.30 -9.10
C PHE A 126 1.03 3.00 -8.59
N TYR A 127 1.64 3.89 -7.81
CA TYR A 127 3.02 3.77 -7.37
C TYR A 127 3.14 2.71 -6.29
N TRP A 128 2.36 2.80 -5.21
CA TRP A 128 2.44 1.77 -4.18
C TRP A 128 1.91 0.42 -4.67
N MET A 129 0.96 0.38 -5.62
CA MET A 129 0.49 -0.88 -6.20
C MET A 129 1.57 -1.51 -7.09
N ILE A 130 2.23 -0.73 -7.97
CA ILE A 130 3.31 -1.23 -8.83
C ILE A 130 4.52 -1.67 -8.02
N ALA A 131 4.88 -0.93 -6.97
CA ALA A 131 5.95 -1.31 -6.06
C ALA A 131 5.74 -2.71 -5.46
N SER A 132 4.48 -3.13 -5.33
CA SER A 132 4.14 -4.43 -4.79
C SER A 132 4.29 -5.61 -5.76
N VAL A 133 4.44 -5.36 -7.05
CA VAL A 133 4.45 -6.42 -8.08
C VAL A 133 5.65 -6.35 -9.02
N VAL A 134 6.37 -5.22 -9.08
CA VAL A 134 7.58 -5.08 -9.89
C VAL A 134 8.74 -5.79 -9.22
N ASN A 135 9.58 -6.43 -10.03
CA ASN A 135 10.86 -6.94 -9.56
C ASN A 135 11.77 -5.77 -9.17
N GLN A 136 12.10 -5.65 -7.88
CA GLN A 136 12.82 -4.49 -7.32
C GLN A 136 14.34 -4.64 -7.36
N THR A 137 14.87 -5.74 -7.90
CA THR A 137 16.31 -5.91 -8.03
C THR A 137 16.65 -6.94 -9.10
N ASN A 138 17.85 -6.83 -9.65
CA ASN A 138 18.42 -7.84 -10.55
C ASN A 138 19.00 -9.06 -9.80
N ALA A 139 19.07 -9.02 -8.47
CA ALA A 139 19.60 -10.11 -7.65
C ALA A 139 18.48 -10.89 -6.92
N PRO A 140 18.05 -12.07 -7.41
CA PRO A 140 17.11 -12.90 -6.68
C PRO A 140 17.78 -13.45 -5.42
N LYS A 141 17.36 -12.99 -4.24
CA LYS A 141 17.54 -13.76 -3.01
C LYS A 141 16.41 -14.78 -2.92
N GLU A 142 16.74 -16.07 -3.08
CA GLU A 142 15.80 -17.16 -2.81
C GLU A 142 15.41 -17.12 -1.33
N GLY A 143 14.10 -17.23 -1.02
CA GLY A 143 13.61 -17.44 0.34
C GLY A 143 13.06 -16.22 1.11
N GLU A 144 13.18 -14.99 0.61
CA GLU A 144 12.62 -13.80 1.31
C GLU A 144 11.17 -13.44 0.89
N TRP A 145 10.63 -14.09 -0.14
CA TRP A 145 9.38 -13.67 -0.77
C TRP A 145 8.13 -14.07 0.00
N VAL A 146 8.18 -15.11 0.82
CA VAL A 146 7.04 -15.58 1.60
C VAL A 146 7.48 -15.80 3.04
N VAL A 147 6.74 -15.18 3.96
CA VAL A 147 6.95 -15.30 5.40
C VAL A 147 5.91 -16.25 5.98
N ASP A 148 6.39 -17.31 6.63
CA ASP A 148 5.53 -18.29 7.29
C ASP A 148 4.83 -17.72 8.53
N ALA A 149 3.68 -18.32 8.84
CA ALA A 149 2.96 -18.03 10.07
C ALA A 149 3.78 -18.50 11.28
N GLY A 150 3.99 -17.60 12.25
CA GLY A 150 4.74 -17.90 13.46
C GLY A 150 6.26 -17.92 13.28
N ASN A 151 6.78 -17.26 12.24
CA ASN A 151 8.23 -17.05 12.10
C ASN A 151 8.84 -16.40 13.36
N GLU A 152 10.05 -16.81 13.70
CA GLU A 152 10.74 -16.40 14.94
C GLU A 152 11.07 -14.90 14.99
N GLU A 153 11.18 -14.26 13.83
CA GLU A 153 11.47 -12.82 13.68
C GLU A 153 10.24 -11.94 13.95
N GLY A 154 9.06 -12.53 14.16
CA GLY A 154 7.82 -11.78 14.42
C GLY A 154 7.29 -11.01 13.20
N ARG A 155 7.73 -11.36 12.00
CA ARG A 155 7.30 -10.76 10.72
C ARG A 155 5.84 -11.05 10.42
N TYR A 156 5.19 -10.14 9.68
CA TYR A 156 3.80 -10.33 9.27
C TYR A 156 3.71 -11.47 8.23
N PRO A 157 2.87 -12.50 8.41
CA PRO A 157 2.85 -13.64 7.48
C PRO A 157 2.34 -13.25 6.09
N GLY A 158 2.88 -13.88 5.04
CA GLY A 158 2.43 -13.71 3.67
C GLY A 158 3.51 -13.31 2.67
N LEU A 159 3.07 -12.92 1.48
CA LEU A 159 3.93 -12.54 0.35
C LEU A 159 4.65 -11.22 0.63
N ARG A 160 5.78 -11.00 -0.05
CA ARG A 160 6.53 -9.75 -0.06
C ARG A 160 6.59 -9.12 -1.45
N PRO A 161 6.53 -7.77 -1.51
CA PRO A 161 6.32 -6.87 -0.37
C PRO A 161 4.85 -6.83 0.11
N ILE A 162 4.65 -6.57 1.39
CA ILE A 162 3.32 -6.18 1.91
C ILE A 162 3.05 -4.71 1.61
N VAL A 163 1.78 -4.33 1.52
CA VAL A 163 1.34 -2.94 1.29
C VAL A 163 0.52 -2.49 2.49
N ILE A 164 1.03 -1.52 3.25
CA ILE A 164 0.35 -0.94 4.40
C ILE A 164 -0.59 0.16 3.90
N SER A 165 -1.88 -0.15 3.87
CA SER A 165 -2.94 0.81 3.55
C SER A 165 -4.29 0.30 4.06
N ASN A 166 -5.11 1.21 4.56
CA ASN A 166 -6.52 0.95 4.87
C ASN A 166 -7.45 1.31 3.70
N ASP A 167 -6.89 1.77 2.57
CA ASP A 167 -7.68 2.12 1.39
C ASP A 167 -8.42 0.88 0.84
N GLN A 168 -9.70 1.07 0.59
CA GLN A 168 -10.56 0.03 0.05
C GLN A 168 -10.50 -0.03 -1.48
N MET A 169 -9.85 0.98 -2.08
CA MET A 169 -9.66 1.22 -3.51
C MET A 169 -10.98 1.12 -4.29
N ARG A 170 -12.12 1.46 -3.69
CA ARG A 170 -13.48 1.13 -4.22
C ARG A 170 -13.79 1.83 -5.55
N ASP A 171 -13.16 2.96 -5.74
CA ASP A 171 -13.37 3.98 -6.76
C ASP A 171 -12.49 3.70 -7.98
N HIS A 172 -11.35 3.04 -7.75
CA HIS A 172 -10.28 2.85 -8.74
C HIS A 172 -10.23 1.41 -9.32
N LYS A 173 -11.04 0.48 -8.77
CA LYS A 173 -10.97 -0.97 -9.06
C LYS A 173 -10.97 -1.32 -10.54
N GLU A 174 -11.88 -0.72 -11.32
CA GLU A 174 -12.10 -1.16 -12.70
C GLU A 174 -11.13 -0.54 -13.71
N ALA A 175 -10.42 0.53 -13.33
CA ALA A 175 -9.37 1.12 -14.14
C ALA A 175 -8.01 0.39 -13.97
N LEU A 176 -7.80 -0.25 -12.82
CA LEU A 176 -6.51 -0.82 -12.43
C LEU A 176 -6.37 -2.30 -12.83
N LEU A 177 -7.32 -3.14 -12.42
CA LEU A 177 -7.23 -4.60 -12.58
C LEU A 177 -8.62 -5.22 -12.74
N GLY A 178 -8.72 -6.32 -13.48
CA GLY A 178 -9.95 -7.12 -13.51
C GLY A 178 -10.33 -7.57 -12.09
N ARG A 179 -11.64 -7.57 -11.78
CA ARG A 179 -12.18 -7.81 -10.41
C ARG A 179 -11.55 -8.99 -9.67
N ARG A 180 -11.28 -10.10 -10.35
CA ARG A 180 -10.65 -11.29 -9.75
C ARG A 180 -9.17 -11.07 -9.44
N ALA A 181 -8.40 -10.55 -10.40
CA ALA A 181 -6.97 -10.26 -10.20
C ALA A 181 -6.77 -9.25 -9.07
N PHE A 182 -7.58 -8.19 -9.05
CA PHE A 182 -7.58 -7.20 -7.99
C PHE A 182 -7.82 -7.82 -6.61
N ARG A 183 -8.86 -8.66 -6.46
CA ARG A 183 -9.17 -9.31 -5.18
C ARG A 183 -8.02 -10.20 -4.68
N ARG A 184 -7.40 -10.96 -5.59
CA ARG A 184 -6.25 -11.82 -5.24
C ARG A 184 -5.07 -10.98 -4.81
N TRP A 185 -4.68 -10.00 -5.62
CA TRP A 185 -3.59 -9.08 -5.28
C TRP A 185 -3.83 -8.40 -3.93
N ARG A 186 -5.05 -7.89 -3.69
CA ARG A 186 -5.44 -7.22 -2.44
C ARG A 186 -5.31 -8.13 -1.24
N GLY A 187 -5.88 -9.34 -1.31
CA GLY A 187 -5.81 -10.31 -0.21
C GLY A 187 -4.40 -10.87 0.04
N SER A 188 -3.49 -10.75 -0.93
CA SER A 188 -2.10 -11.22 -0.80
C SER A 188 -1.12 -10.16 -0.34
N HIS A 189 -1.32 -8.89 -0.70
CA HIS A 189 -0.36 -7.82 -0.43
C HIS A 189 -0.87 -6.81 0.61
N ILE A 190 -2.16 -6.44 0.61
CA ILE A 190 -2.65 -5.37 1.48
C ILE A 190 -2.74 -5.86 2.92
N VAL A 191 -2.14 -5.08 3.80
CA VAL A 191 -2.18 -5.23 5.25
C VAL A 191 -2.74 -3.93 5.82
N ASN A 192 -3.90 -4.06 6.48
CA ASN A 192 -4.54 -2.95 7.18
C ASN A 192 -3.75 -2.65 8.46
N PHE A 193 -3.87 -1.42 8.95
CA PHE A 193 -3.21 -0.99 10.18
C PHE A 193 -4.18 -0.30 11.14
N ASN A 194 -3.85 -0.29 12.42
CA ASN A 194 -4.58 0.43 13.46
C ASN A 194 -3.63 0.93 14.56
N PHE A 195 -4.00 2.05 15.20
CA PHE A 195 -3.30 2.59 16.36
C PHE A 195 -4.21 2.47 17.58
N PRO A 196 -4.06 1.44 18.43
CA PRO A 196 -4.95 1.23 19.55
C PRO A 196 -4.66 2.26 20.65
N GLY A 197 -5.72 2.96 21.07
CA GLY A 197 -5.69 3.88 22.20
C GLY A 197 -5.51 5.35 21.83
N PHE A 198 -5.89 6.20 22.77
CA PHE A 198 -5.67 7.65 22.69
C PHE A 198 -4.39 8.00 23.42
N TYR A 199 -3.54 8.81 22.78
CA TYR A 199 -2.29 9.31 23.34
C TYR A 199 -2.30 10.83 23.28
N ALA A 200 -1.87 11.48 24.37
CA ALA A 200 -1.89 12.93 24.48
C ALA A 200 -0.80 13.58 23.63
N ASP A 201 0.39 12.98 23.57
CA ASP A 201 1.44 13.34 22.64
C ASP A 201 1.39 12.42 21.42
N GLU A 202 1.28 13.01 20.23
CA GLU A 202 1.24 12.26 18.98
C GLU A 202 2.56 11.56 18.65
N TRP A 203 3.66 12.03 19.23
CA TRP A 203 5.02 11.52 19.03
C TRP A 203 5.41 10.45 20.03
N GLU A 204 4.51 10.10 20.97
CA GLU A 204 4.72 9.01 21.90
C GLU A 204 4.78 7.67 21.14
N GLU A 205 5.75 6.83 21.51
CA GLU A 205 5.81 5.47 21.01
C GLU A 205 4.57 4.71 21.46
N ARG A 206 3.93 4.03 20.49
CA ARG A 206 2.70 3.28 20.74
C ARG A 206 2.62 2.06 19.85
N PRO A 207 1.91 1.02 20.28
CA PRO A 207 1.65 -0.15 19.45
C PRO A 207 1.02 0.26 18.10
N VAL A 208 1.44 -0.44 17.06
CA VAL A 208 0.80 -0.46 15.76
C VAL A 208 0.35 -1.89 15.52
N GLU A 209 -0.93 -2.06 15.24
CA GLU A 209 -1.53 -3.35 14.93
C GLU A 209 -1.61 -3.51 13.40
N PHE A 210 -1.19 -4.66 12.90
CA PHE A 210 -1.33 -5.04 11.50
C PHE A 210 -2.32 -6.19 11.36
N CYS A 211 -3.23 -6.06 10.41
CA CYS A 211 -4.32 -7.01 10.18
C CYS A 211 -4.45 -7.33 8.69
N ALA A 212 -4.87 -8.55 8.36
CA ALA A 212 -5.06 -8.95 6.97
C ALA A 212 -6.19 -8.11 6.35
N ALA A 213 -6.03 -7.68 5.10
CA ALA A 213 -7.08 -6.96 4.38
C ALA A 213 -8.35 -7.81 4.17
N ASP A 214 -8.17 -9.13 4.10
CA ASP A 214 -9.23 -10.13 4.10
C ASP A 214 -8.92 -11.18 5.18
N PHE A 215 -9.86 -11.41 6.11
CA PHE A 215 -9.69 -12.40 7.19
C PHE A 215 -9.52 -13.84 6.67
N PHE A 216 -10.05 -14.14 5.49
CA PHE A 216 -9.95 -15.45 4.84
C PHE A 216 -9.94 -15.28 3.32
N SER A 217 -9.18 -16.13 2.62
CA SER A 217 -9.26 -16.22 1.17
C SER A 217 -10.72 -16.43 0.74
N ARG A 218 -11.14 -15.68 -0.28
CA ARG A 218 -12.43 -15.89 -0.96
C ARG A 218 -12.29 -16.84 -2.15
N GLU A 219 -11.26 -17.67 -2.13
CA GLU A 219 -11.12 -18.79 -3.05
C GLU A 219 -11.56 -20.09 -2.37
N ILE A 220 -11.86 -21.09 -3.19
CA ILE A 220 -12.16 -22.44 -2.69
C ILE A 220 -10.85 -23.01 -2.11
N GLN A 221 -10.90 -23.47 -0.86
CA GLN A 221 -9.73 -24.02 -0.17
C GLN A 221 -9.96 -25.46 0.25
N GLY A 222 -8.99 -26.33 -0.01
CA GLY A 222 -8.97 -27.72 0.46
C GLY A 222 -7.90 -27.90 1.53
N ASN A 223 -8.30 -28.32 2.73
CA ASN A 223 -7.39 -28.57 3.86
C ASN A 223 -7.52 -30.03 4.35
N PRO A 224 -6.45 -30.65 4.84
CA PRO A 224 -6.52 -31.92 5.56
C PRO A 224 -7.40 -31.78 6.80
N SER A 225 -8.30 -32.73 7.02
CA SER A 225 -9.20 -32.75 8.16
C SER A 225 -8.48 -33.29 9.39
N ALA A 226 -8.42 -32.47 10.45
CA ALA A 226 -7.68 -32.76 11.68
C ALA A 226 -8.12 -34.05 12.41
N SER A 227 -9.34 -34.55 12.20
CA SER A 227 -9.83 -35.73 12.95
C SER A 227 -9.45 -37.06 12.30
N ASN A 228 -9.49 -37.16 10.96
CA ASN A 228 -9.51 -38.47 10.28
C ASN A 228 -8.68 -38.54 9.00
N GLY A 229 -7.87 -37.52 8.64
CA GLY A 229 -7.08 -37.54 7.40
C GLY A 229 -7.86 -37.35 6.09
N GLY A 230 -9.19 -37.20 6.15
CA GLY A 230 -10.03 -36.83 4.99
C GLY A 230 -9.83 -35.37 4.55
N LEU A 231 -10.43 -34.97 3.43
CA LEU A 231 -10.33 -33.61 2.90
C LEU A 231 -11.54 -32.75 3.32
N ALA A 232 -11.26 -31.54 3.80
CA ALA A 232 -12.26 -30.52 4.07
C ALA A 232 -12.14 -29.39 3.05
N TRP A 233 -13.21 -29.17 2.29
CA TRP A 233 -13.32 -28.10 1.30
C TRP A 233 -14.14 -26.94 1.85
N HIS A 234 -13.64 -25.72 1.70
CA HIS A 234 -14.29 -24.49 2.12
C HIS A 234 -14.63 -23.67 0.89
N PHE A 235 -15.92 -23.41 0.68
CA PHE A 235 -16.43 -22.64 -0.45
C PHE A 235 -16.95 -21.29 0.05
N PRO A 236 -16.39 -20.17 -0.43
CA PRO A 236 -16.99 -18.86 -0.25
C PRO A 236 -18.23 -18.73 -1.13
N VAL A 237 -19.38 -18.44 -0.52
CA VAL A 237 -20.67 -18.34 -1.20
C VAL A 237 -21.00 -16.88 -1.47
N SER A 238 -21.36 -16.55 -2.71
CA SER A 238 -21.76 -15.18 -3.07
C SER A 238 -23.05 -14.81 -2.35
N GLY A 239 -23.04 -13.72 -1.60
CA GLY A 239 -24.21 -13.23 -0.84
C GLY A 239 -24.23 -13.66 0.63
N TRP A 240 -23.27 -14.47 1.09
CA TRP A 240 -23.06 -14.77 2.51
C TRP A 240 -22.13 -13.73 3.15
N ASP A 241 -22.11 -13.69 4.48
CA ASP A 241 -21.22 -12.79 5.21
C ASP A 241 -19.75 -13.10 4.92
N GLN A 242 -18.88 -12.09 5.08
CA GLN A 242 -17.47 -12.19 4.66
C GLN A 242 -16.70 -13.32 5.38
N ASN A 243 -17.18 -13.73 6.55
CA ASN A 243 -16.61 -14.77 7.40
C ASN A 243 -17.33 -16.13 7.26
N GLU A 244 -18.36 -16.23 6.43
CA GLU A 244 -19.13 -17.46 6.26
C GLU A 244 -18.63 -18.29 5.07
N ARG A 245 -18.61 -19.61 5.23
CA ARG A 245 -18.19 -20.57 4.20
C ARG A 245 -19.08 -21.80 4.24
N LEU A 246 -19.39 -22.36 3.07
CA LEU A 246 -19.91 -23.71 2.97
C LEU A 246 -18.73 -24.67 3.15
N CYS A 247 -18.76 -25.48 4.22
CA CYS A 247 -17.77 -26.52 4.44
C CYS A 247 -18.31 -27.87 3.96
N ILE A 248 -17.63 -28.50 3.01
CA ILE A 248 -17.87 -29.89 2.60
C ILE A 248 -16.72 -30.74 3.14
N ARG A 249 -17.04 -31.59 4.11
CA ARG A 249 -16.09 -32.54 4.67
C ARG A 249 -16.36 -33.93 4.09
N ILE A 250 -15.37 -34.49 3.42
CA ILE A 250 -15.44 -35.87 2.92
C ILE A 250 -14.79 -36.76 3.99
N PRO A 251 -15.57 -37.55 4.76
CA PRO A 251 -15.00 -38.53 5.67
C PRO A 251 -14.25 -39.61 4.86
N LEU A 252 -13.14 -40.08 5.42
CA LEU A 252 -12.50 -41.33 4.99
C LEU A 252 -13.29 -42.52 5.55
#